data_AF-A0A7S0I6N2-F1
#
_entry.id   AF-A0A7S0I6N2-F1
#
_cell.length_a   1.000
_cell.length_b   1.000
_cell.length_c   1.000
_cell.angle_alpha   90.00
_cell.angle_beta   90.00
_cell.angle_gamma   90.00
#
_symmetry.space_group_name_H-M   'P 1'
#
loop_
_entity.id
_entity.type
_entity.pdbx_description
1 polymer ?
#
loop_
_entity_poly.entity_id
_entity_poly.type
_entity_poly.pdbx_seq_one_letter_code
_entity_poly.pdbx_strand_id
1 'polypeptide(L)'
;MLGPVAIAPSSCGAGVGMYASRDVRPGELLFAVPKRLHACLGTALSDADCGAEFTTRLEDGNAVSIFCAYIAKQHLCGDGVFAPYLGTLDLDAPAGFVQFWSDEEVELFRGTPAHGRALEARAEAD
;
A
#
# COMPACT_ATOMS: atom_id res chain seq x y z
N MET A 1 13.29 -19.29 -8.38
CA MET A 1 13.59 -18.42 -9.53
C MET A 1 12.30 -17.68 -9.89
N LEU A 2 12.27 -16.35 -9.78
CA LEU A 2 11.09 -15.51 -10.10
C LEU A 2 10.98 -15.36 -11.63
N GLY A 3 10.49 -16.39 -12.33
CA GLY A 3 10.17 -16.33 -13.77
C GLY A 3 11.20 -15.59 -14.65
N PRO A 4 10.77 -14.91 -15.73
CA PRO A 4 11.61 -14.05 -16.57
C PRO A 4 11.68 -12.61 -16.06
N VAL A 5 11.58 -12.37 -14.75
CA VAL A 5 11.48 -11.02 -14.19
C VAL A 5 12.59 -10.71 -13.19
N ALA A 6 13.04 -9.46 -13.20
CA ALA A 6 13.97 -8.89 -12.23
C ALA A 6 13.35 -7.63 -11.62
N ILE A 7 13.62 -7.37 -10.34
CA ILE A 7 13.22 -6.14 -9.67
C ILE A 7 14.42 -5.19 -9.68
N ALA A 8 14.23 -3.96 -10.14
CA ALA A 8 15.27 -2.95 -10.20
C ALA A 8 14.67 -1.55 -10.00
N PRO A 9 15.49 -0.53 -9.65
CA PRO A 9 15.04 0.86 -9.62
C PRO A 9 14.43 1.30 -10.96
N SER A 10 13.38 2.11 -10.89
CA SER A 10 12.70 2.64 -12.07
C SER A 10 13.64 3.51 -12.91
N SER A 11 13.57 3.37 -14.24
CA SER A 11 14.31 4.18 -15.21
C SER A 11 13.46 5.30 -15.81
N CYS A 12 12.16 5.36 -15.49
CA CYS A 12 11.19 6.33 -16.04
C CYS A 12 10.41 7.10 -14.96
N GLY A 13 10.82 7.01 -13.70
CA GLY A 13 10.16 7.68 -12.57
C GLY A 13 10.82 7.33 -11.24
N ALA A 14 10.11 7.55 -10.15
CA ALA A 14 10.55 7.17 -8.80
C ALA A 14 10.22 5.70 -8.47
N GLY A 15 10.92 5.13 -7.49
CA GLY A 15 10.62 3.82 -6.91
C GLY A 15 11.26 2.63 -7.63
N VAL A 16 10.71 1.44 -7.38
CA VAL A 16 11.16 0.16 -7.94
C VAL A 16 10.13 -0.39 -8.93
N GLY A 17 10.62 -1.05 -9.98
CA GLY A 17 9.80 -1.66 -11.01
C GLY A 17 10.19 -3.12 -11.28
N MET A 18 9.40 -3.77 -12.14
CA MET A 18 9.66 -5.13 -12.60
C MET A 18 10.06 -5.10 -14.07
N TYR A 19 11.20 -5.70 -14.39
CA TYR A 19 11.83 -5.71 -15.70
C TYR A 19 11.92 -7.13 -16.23
N ALA A 20 11.77 -7.30 -17.55
CA ALA A 20 12.03 -8.58 -18.18
C ALA A 20 13.55 -8.86 -18.16
N SER A 21 13.95 -10.02 -17.65
CA SER A 21 15.36 -10.47 -17.63
C SER A 21 15.79 -11.14 -18.94
N ARG A 22 14.83 -11.38 -19.84
CA ARG A 22 14.97 -11.89 -21.21
C ARG A 22 13.74 -11.52 -22.03
N ASP A 23 13.74 -11.83 -23.32
CA ASP A 23 12.55 -11.71 -24.16
C ASP A 23 11.38 -12.53 -23.60
N VAL A 24 10.20 -11.90 -23.55
CA VAL A 24 8.94 -12.48 -23.07
C VAL A 24 7.94 -12.49 -24.22
N ARG A 25 7.16 -13.58 -24.35
CA ARG A 25 6.13 -13.70 -25.39
C ARG A 25 4.75 -13.24 -24.90
N PRO A 26 3.87 -12.78 -25.80
CA PRO A 26 2.47 -12.55 -25.46
C PRO A 26 1.83 -13.80 -24.84
N GLY A 27 1.17 -13.63 -23.68
CA GLY A 27 0.52 -14.71 -22.95
C GLY A 27 1.45 -15.54 -22.05
N GLU A 28 2.73 -15.23 -21.98
CA GLU A 28 3.66 -15.90 -21.08
C GLU A 28 3.44 -15.50 -19.60
N LEU A 29 3.47 -16.49 -18.70
CA LEU A 29 3.36 -16.25 -17.26
C LEU A 29 4.67 -15.63 -16.72
N LEU A 30 4.57 -14.43 -16.16
CA LEU A 30 5.71 -13.72 -15.56
C LEU A 30 6.04 -14.22 -14.16
N PHE A 31 5.06 -14.25 -13.27
CA PHE A 31 5.16 -14.79 -11.92
C PHE A 31 3.76 -15.09 -11.38
N ALA A 32 3.68 -15.82 -10.28
CA ALA A 32 2.44 -16.07 -9.57
C ALA A 32 2.65 -15.83 -8.07
N VAL A 33 1.67 -15.22 -7.41
CA VAL A 33 1.68 -14.99 -5.97
C VAL A 33 0.75 -16.01 -5.30
N PRO A 34 1.27 -16.90 -4.46
CA PRO A 34 0.43 -17.79 -3.66
C PRO A 34 -0.50 -16.99 -2.73
N LYS A 35 -1.77 -17.38 -2.64
CA LYS A 35 -2.77 -16.69 -1.79
C LYS A 35 -2.35 -16.51 -0.33
N ARG A 36 -1.56 -17.46 0.22
CA ARG A 36 -1.03 -17.37 1.59
C ARG A 36 -0.06 -16.20 1.81
N LEU A 37 0.46 -15.62 0.73
CA LEU A 37 1.33 -14.43 0.75
C LEU A 37 0.54 -13.14 0.53
N HIS A 38 -0.79 -13.18 0.49
CA HIS A 38 -1.61 -11.98 0.46
C HIS A 38 -1.91 -11.54 1.88
N ALA A 39 -1.49 -10.33 2.25
CA ALA A 39 -2.06 -9.64 3.39
C ALA A 39 -3.46 -9.17 3.01
N CYS A 40 -4.47 -9.53 3.80
CA CYS A 40 -5.87 -9.16 3.57
C CYS A 40 -6.63 -8.99 4.88
N LEU A 41 -7.90 -8.61 4.81
CA LEU A 41 -8.74 -8.52 6.01
C LEU A 41 -8.76 -9.84 6.81
N GLY A 42 -8.82 -10.99 6.12
CA GLY A 42 -8.79 -12.29 6.78
C GLY A 42 -7.49 -12.53 7.56
N THR A 43 -6.34 -12.06 7.07
CA THR A 43 -5.08 -12.16 7.82
C THR A 43 -5.07 -11.24 9.04
N ALA A 44 -5.65 -10.03 8.92
CA ALA A 44 -5.79 -9.10 10.05
C ALA A 44 -6.69 -9.68 11.14
N LEU A 45 -7.86 -10.20 10.78
CA LEU A 45 -8.82 -10.80 11.73
C LEU A 45 -8.29 -12.09 12.39
N SER A 46 -7.35 -12.78 11.73
CA SER A 46 -6.71 -13.99 12.25
C SER A 46 -5.40 -13.69 13.00
N ASP A 47 -5.04 -12.42 13.18
CA ASP A 47 -3.84 -12.02 13.92
C ASP A 47 -3.95 -12.44 15.39
N ALA A 48 -2.88 -13.01 15.93
CA ALA A 48 -2.90 -13.59 17.28
C ALA A 48 -3.06 -12.54 18.38
N ASP A 49 -2.60 -11.31 18.16
CA ASP A 49 -2.59 -10.27 19.20
C ASP A 49 -3.79 -9.34 19.08
N CYS A 50 -4.18 -8.97 17.86
CA CYS A 50 -5.20 -7.96 17.60
C CYS A 50 -6.44 -8.50 16.90
N GLY A 51 -6.45 -9.75 16.43
CA GLY A 51 -7.54 -10.29 15.60
C GLY A 51 -8.90 -10.29 16.29
N ALA A 52 -8.95 -10.59 17.59
CA ALA A 52 -10.19 -10.55 18.36
C ALA A 52 -10.78 -9.14 18.44
N GLU A 53 -9.94 -8.14 18.73
CA GLU A 53 -10.33 -6.73 18.79
C GLU A 53 -10.71 -6.17 17.40
N PHE A 54 -10.05 -6.63 16.34
CA PHE A 54 -10.45 -6.26 14.98
C PHE A 54 -11.79 -6.87 14.59
N THR A 55 -12.10 -8.06 15.08
CA THR A 55 -13.39 -8.73 14.80
C THR A 55 -14.55 -7.98 15.43
N THR A 56 -14.41 -7.46 16.65
CA THR A 56 -15.47 -6.68 17.31
C THR A 56 -15.78 -5.36 16.59
N ARG A 57 -14.79 -4.78 15.91
CA ARG A 57 -14.93 -3.54 15.13
C ARG A 57 -15.37 -3.75 13.68
N LEU A 58 -15.60 -4.98 13.25
CA LEU A 58 -16.02 -5.25 11.88
C LEU A 58 -17.39 -4.63 11.57
N GLU A 59 -18.27 -4.60 12.58
CA GLU A 59 -19.62 -4.02 12.48
C GLU A 59 -19.61 -2.50 12.32
N ASP A 60 -18.53 -1.82 12.72
CA ASP A 60 -18.32 -0.39 12.50
C ASP A 60 -18.03 -0.06 11.02
N GLY A 61 -17.98 -1.07 10.15
CA GLY A 61 -17.99 -0.91 8.69
C GLY A 61 -16.65 -0.51 8.09
N ASN A 62 -15.56 -0.46 8.86
CA ASN A 62 -14.29 0.06 8.39
C ASN A 62 -13.20 -1.03 8.23
N ALA A 63 -13.43 -1.93 7.28
CA ALA A 63 -12.47 -2.96 6.89
C ALA A 63 -11.10 -2.39 6.48
N VAL A 64 -11.08 -1.18 5.91
CA VAL A 64 -9.85 -0.48 5.53
C VAL A 64 -9.05 -0.08 6.76
N SER A 65 -9.67 0.56 7.76
CA SER A 65 -8.98 0.93 9.00
C SER A 65 -8.46 -0.27 9.78
N ILE A 66 -9.21 -1.38 9.82
CA ILE A 66 -8.72 -2.64 10.40
C ILE A 66 -7.45 -3.11 9.68
N PHE A 67 -7.49 -3.13 8.35
CA PHE A 67 -6.34 -3.57 7.56
C PHE A 67 -5.15 -2.63 7.72
N CYS A 68 -5.37 -1.31 7.71
CA CYS A 68 -4.33 -0.31 7.97
C CYS A 68 -3.71 -0.48 9.37
N ALA A 69 -4.52 -0.71 10.41
CA ALA A 69 -4.04 -0.96 11.77
C ALA A 69 -3.18 -2.24 11.84
N TYR A 70 -3.59 -3.30 11.13
CA TYR A 70 -2.80 -4.52 11.02
C TYR A 70 -1.44 -4.28 10.33
N ILE A 71 -1.43 -3.56 9.20
CA ILE A 71 -0.18 -3.23 8.49
C ILE A 71 0.72 -2.36 9.38
N ALA A 72 0.16 -1.37 10.08
CA ALA A 72 0.91 -0.52 11.01
C ALA A 72 1.55 -1.33 12.15
N LYS A 73 0.79 -2.24 12.77
CA LYS A 73 1.33 -3.17 13.78
C LYS A 73 2.49 -3.99 13.21
N GLN A 74 2.30 -4.65 12.07
CA GLN A 74 3.32 -5.49 11.44
C GLN A 74 4.60 -4.69 11.11
N HIS A 75 4.45 -3.43 10.69
CA HIS A 75 5.58 -2.55 10.44
C HIS A 75 6.32 -2.15 11.73
N LEU A 76 5.59 -1.76 12.78
CA LEU A 76 6.16 -1.31 14.05
C LEU A 76 6.83 -2.43 14.85
N CYS A 77 6.27 -3.63 14.85
CA CYS A 77 6.81 -4.77 15.58
C CYS A 77 7.96 -5.46 14.82
N GLY A 78 8.02 -5.30 13.50
CA GLY A 78 9.11 -5.83 12.66
C GLY A 78 9.17 -7.37 12.61
N ASP A 79 8.19 -8.05 13.22
CA ASP A 79 8.05 -9.49 13.27
C ASP A 79 6.79 -9.92 12.51
N GLY A 80 6.95 -10.94 11.65
CA GLY A 80 5.82 -11.47 10.89
C GLY A 80 6.18 -11.98 9.51
N VAL A 81 5.29 -12.80 8.96
CA VAL A 81 5.45 -13.40 7.62
C VAL A 81 5.52 -12.36 6.50
N PHE A 82 5.00 -11.15 6.75
CA PHE A 82 4.97 -10.04 5.80
C PHE A 82 6.11 -9.03 5.98
N ALA A 83 6.96 -9.16 7.01
CA ALA A 83 8.06 -8.24 7.24
C ALA A 83 8.96 -8.04 6.00
N PRO A 84 9.31 -9.08 5.21
CA PRO A 84 10.08 -8.89 3.97
C PRO A 84 9.36 -8.05 2.91
N TYR A 85 8.02 -8.11 2.85
CA TYR A 85 7.22 -7.29 1.94
C TYR A 85 7.11 -5.86 2.44
N LEU A 86 6.84 -5.67 3.74
CA LEU A 86 6.76 -4.33 4.34
C LEU A 86 8.08 -3.58 4.24
N GLY A 87 9.22 -4.28 4.33
CA GLY A 87 10.55 -3.69 4.11
C GLY A 87 10.79 -3.18 2.68
N THR A 88 9.91 -3.49 1.72
CA THR A 88 9.96 -2.90 0.36
C THR A 88 9.06 -1.70 0.18
N LEU A 89 8.19 -1.42 1.15
CA LEU A 89 7.29 -0.29 1.12
C LEU A 89 7.96 0.92 1.75
N ASP A 90 7.72 2.09 1.17
CA ASP A 90 8.15 3.36 1.74
C ASP A 90 7.04 3.89 2.66
N LEU A 91 6.94 3.30 3.85
CA LEU A 91 5.90 3.62 4.83
C LEU A 91 6.20 4.88 5.65
N ASP A 92 7.47 5.30 5.66
CA ASP A 92 7.95 6.46 6.42
C ASP A 92 8.03 7.74 5.57
N ALA A 93 8.04 7.63 4.23
CA ALA A 93 8.03 8.81 3.39
C ALA A 93 6.70 9.56 3.51
N PRO A 94 6.73 10.91 3.51
CA PRO A 94 5.52 11.69 3.32
C PRO A 94 4.95 11.28 1.97
N ALA A 95 3.83 10.58 2.02
CA ALA A 95 3.27 10.04 0.81
C ALA A 95 2.90 11.21 -0.11
N GLY A 96 3.10 11.06 -1.42
CA GLY A 96 2.69 12.05 -2.43
C GLY A 96 1.18 12.22 -2.55
N PHE A 97 0.43 11.87 -1.50
CA PHE A 97 -1.00 12.06 -1.41
C PHE A 97 -1.33 13.49 -0.98
N VAL A 98 -2.42 13.98 -1.53
CA VAL A 98 -2.86 15.37 -1.40
C VAL A 98 -3.10 15.81 0.05
N GLN A 99 -3.38 14.87 0.96
CA GLN A 99 -3.55 15.21 2.38
C GLN A 99 -2.29 15.79 3.03
N PHE A 100 -1.11 15.55 2.45
CA PHE A 100 0.18 16.02 2.97
C PHE A 100 0.76 17.21 2.19
N TRP A 101 0.04 17.71 1.18
CA TRP A 101 0.51 18.84 0.38
C TRP A 101 0.32 20.15 1.13
N SER A 102 1.22 21.09 0.87
CA SER A 102 1.10 22.46 1.34
C SER A 102 -0.12 23.17 0.73
N ASP A 103 -0.56 24.24 1.39
CA ASP A 103 -1.62 25.10 0.84
C ASP A 103 -1.23 25.65 -0.55
N GLU A 104 0.04 26.03 -0.73
CA GLU A 104 0.56 26.53 -2.01
C GLU A 104 0.41 25.51 -3.14
N GLU A 105 0.73 24.24 -2.88
CA GLU A 105 0.60 23.15 -3.85
C GLU A 105 -0.86 22.85 -4.21
N VAL A 106 -1.77 22.90 -3.22
CA VAL A 106 -3.21 22.70 -3.46
C VAL A 106 -3.78 23.86 -4.29
N GLU A 107 -3.34 25.10 -4.03
CA GLU A 107 -3.81 26.28 -4.74
C GLU A 107 -3.41 26.32 -6.22
N LEU A 108 -2.39 25.56 -6.64
CA LEU A 108 -2.06 25.39 -8.07
C LEU A 108 -3.22 24.80 -8.89
N PHE A 109 -4.15 24.08 -8.24
CA PHE A 109 -5.31 23.49 -8.90
C PHE A 109 -6.53 24.41 -8.96
N ARG A 110 -6.45 25.63 -8.42
CA ARG A 110 -7.58 26.57 -8.32
C ARG A 110 -8.29 26.72 -9.67
N GLY A 111 -9.62 26.60 -9.64
CA GLY A 111 -10.45 26.68 -10.84
C GLY A 111 -10.64 25.35 -11.58
N THR A 112 -10.03 24.26 -11.09
CA THR A 112 -10.27 22.90 -11.59
C THR A 112 -11.07 22.07 -10.57
N PRO A 113 -11.75 20.99 -11.00
CA PRO A 113 -12.39 20.05 -10.06
C PRO A 113 -11.42 19.37 -9.09
N ALA A 114 -10.12 19.32 -9.42
CA ALA A 114 -9.11 18.71 -8.57
C ALA A 114 -8.89 19.53 -7.28
N HIS A 115 -9.08 20.85 -7.32
CA HIS A 115 -8.95 21.71 -6.14
C HIS A 115 -9.99 21.37 -5.06
N GLY A 116 -11.25 21.19 -5.44
CA GLY A 116 -12.30 20.78 -4.49
C GLY A 116 -12.00 19.43 -3.84
N ARG A 117 -11.59 18.44 -4.64
CA ARG A 117 -11.22 17.11 -4.13
C ARG A 117 -9.98 17.13 -3.22
N ALA A 118 -9.02 18.00 -3.53
CA ALA A 118 -7.84 18.19 -2.70
C ALA A 118 -8.21 18.73 -1.31
N LEU A 119 -9.13 19.69 -1.26
CA LEU A 119 -9.63 20.25 0.00
C LEU A 119 -10.43 19.22 0.81
N GLU A 120 -11.31 18.45 0.16
CA GLU A 120 -12.07 17.37 0.80
C GLU A 120 -11.15 16.32 1.43
N ALA A 121 -10.17 15.82 0.67
CA ALA A 121 -9.23 14.81 1.15
C ALA A 121 -8.34 15.30 2.30
N ARG A 122 -8.03 16.60 2.35
CA ARG A 122 -7.32 17.21 3.48
C ARG A 122 -8.21 17.33 4.72
N ALA A 123 -9.46 17.76 4.54
CA ALA A 123 -10.41 17.88 5.64
C ALA A 123 -10.78 16.53 6.27
N GLU A 124 -10.72 15.43 5.51
CA GLU A 124 -10.91 14.07 6.05
C GLU A 124 -9.71 13.56 6.89
N ALA A 125 -8.55 14.20 6.78
CA ALA A 125 -7.32 13.78 7.46
C ALA A 125 -7.05 14.54 8.77
N ASP A 126 -7.70 15.69 8.97
CA ASP A 126 -7.62 16.53 10.19
C ASP A 126 -8.62 16.07 11.28
#